data_AF-A0A8S4PVH7-F1
#
_entry.id   AF-A0A8S4PVH7-F1
#
_cell.length_a   1.000
_cell.length_b   1.000
_cell.length_c   1.000
_cell.angle_alpha   90.00
_cell.angle_beta   90.00
_cell.angle_gamma   90.00
#
_symmetry.space_group_name_H-M   'P 1'
#
loop_
_entity.id
_entity.type
_entity.pdbx_description
1 polymer ?
#
loop_
_entity_poly.entity_id
_entity_poly.type
_entity_poly.pdbx_seq_one_letter_code
_entity_poly.pdbx_strand_id
1 'polypeptide(L)'
;MDFKVINCDDKSFSFTCLLHTYFGVPDVRKCKISGLQELTYVDKVASGERFSEAKEQVTISENVDRVYEKTPAYWEHLVTAVNGGYCISLQKHNMPDTVVWNPWIEKAKAMTDFGDDEYLKMLCVEAGYVSEPFTLKAGEIYEGTQVLIALPASDSSL
;
A
#
# COMPACT_ATOMS: atom_id res chain seq x y z
N MET A 1 5.90 -1.33 -12.87
CA MET A 1 5.01 -2.48 -13.12
C MET A 1 3.70 -1.93 -13.61
N ASP A 2 3.27 -2.41 -14.77
CA ASP A 2 2.01 -1.98 -15.39
C ASP A 2 0.98 -3.11 -15.25
N PHE A 3 -0.24 -2.73 -14.92
CA PHE A 3 -1.39 -3.60 -14.76
C PHE A 3 -2.48 -3.17 -15.74
N LYS A 4 -3.09 -4.12 -16.44
CA LYS A 4 -4.09 -3.85 -17.46
C LYS A 4 -5.26 -4.82 -17.35
N VAL A 5 -6.47 -4.27 -17.37
CA VAL A 5 -7.74 -5.00 -17.49
C VAL A 5 -8.40 -4.59 -18.77
N ILE A 6 -8.79 -5.57 -19.59
CA ILE A 6 -9.50 -5.36 -20.85
C ILE A 6 -10.88 -5.99 -20.69
N ASN A 7 -11.94 -5.20 -20.88
CA ASN A 7 -13.29 -5.75 -20.94
C ASN A 7 -13.58 -6.29 -22.34
N CYS A 8 -13.46 -7.60 -22.50
CA CYS A 8 -13.76 -8.29 -23.76
C CYS A 8 -15.25 -8.66 -23.93
N ASP A 9 -16.12 -8.29 -22.98
CA ASP A 9 -17.54 -8.58 -22.99
C ASP A 9 -18.36 -7.42 -23.60
N ASP A 10 -19.65 -7.67 -23.85
CA ASP A 10 -20.63 -6.70 -24.33
C ASP A 10 -21.35 -5.93 -23.20
N LYS A 11 -21.02 -6.25 -21.94
CA LYS A 11 -21.56 -5.64 -20.72
C LYS A 11 -20.46 -5.03 -19.86
N SER A 12 -20.84 -4.02 -19.08
CA SER A 12 -19.96 -3.50 -18.03
C SER A 12 -19.79 -4.49 -16.89
N PHE A 13 -18.61 -4.50 -16.28
CA PHE A 13 -18.39 -5.14 -14.98
C PHE A 13 -17.63 -4.22 -14.04
N SER A 14 -17.75 -4.46 -12.75
CA SER A 14 -17.03 -3.71 -11.72
C SER A 14 -15.98 -4.59 -11.08
N PHE A 15 -14.84 -4.00 -10.74
CA PHE A 15 -13.74 -4.70 -10.06
C PHE A 15 -13.01 -3.77 -9.10
N THR A 16 -12.29 -4.38 -8.17
CA THR A 16 -11.20 -3.73 -7.43
C THR A 16 -9.89 -4.38 -7.85
N CYS A 17 -8.80 -3.65 -7.75
CA CYS A 17 -7.47 -4.18 -8.06
C CYS A 17 -6.42 -3.54 -7.17
N LEU A 18 -5.34 -4.26 -6.91
CA LEU A 18 -4.24 -3.77 -6.10
C LEU A 18 -2.98 -4.60 -6.36
N LEU A 19 -1.82 -3.96 -6.20
CA LEU A 19 -0.51 -4.58 -6.25
C LEU A 19 0.01 -4.78 -4.82
N HIS A 20 -0.16 -6.01 -4.29
CA HIS A 20 0.12 -6.36 -2.90
C HIS A 20 1.62 -6.47 -2.63
N THR A 21 2.30 -5.32 -2.61
CA THR A 21 3.75 -5.21 -2.63
C THR A 21 4.33 -5.39 -1.22
N TYR A 22 5.11 -6.46 -1.02
CA TYR A 22 5.85 -6.71 0.20
C TYR A 22 7.26 -6.13 0.10
N PHE A 23 7.58 -5.12 0.91
CA PHE A 23 8.95 -4.67 1.09
C PHE A 23 9.66 -5.53 2.13
N GLY A 24 10.78 -6.13 1.75
CA GLY A 24 11.68 -6.79 2.68
C GLY A 24 12.39 -5.76 3.55
N VAL A 25 12.26 -5.86 4.86
CA VAL A 25 12.83 -4.92 5.83
C VAL A 25 13.63 -5.67 6.91
N PRO A 26 14.69 -5.09 7.49
CA PRO A 26 15.42 -5.76 8.57
C PRO A 26 14.61 -5.82 9.87
N ASP A 27 13.79 -4.80 10.13
CA ASP A 27 12.92 -4.69 11.31
C ASP A 27 11.82 -3.65 11.02
N VAL A 28 10.58 -4.10 10.84
CA VAL A 28 9.44 -3.23 10.49
C VAL A 28 9.20 -2.10 11.49
N ARG A 29 9.62 -2.29 12.75
CA ARG A 29 9.47 -1.27 13.81
C ARG A 29 10.36 -0.04 13.58
N LYS A 30 11.36 -0.16 12.70
CA LYS A 30 12.26 0.94 12.31
C LYS A 30 11.84 1.61 11.01
N CYS A 31 10.90 1.01 10.28
CA CYS A 31 10.41 1.56 9.03
C CYS A 31 9.52 2.78 9.30
N LYS A 32 9.59 3.72 8.37
CA LYS A 32 8.71 4.88 8.34
C LYS A 32 8.16 5.07 6.94
N ILE A 33 6.90 5.49 6.86
CA ILE A 33 6.21 5.78 5.60
C ILE A 33 5.82 7.26 5.61
N SER A 34 6.36 8.03 4.67
CA SER A 34 6.02 9.43 4.45
C SER A 34 5.01 9.59 3.31
N GLY A 35 4.40 10.77 3.19
CA GLY A 35 3.42 11.06 2.15
C GLY A 35 2.03 10.49 2.45
N LEU A 36 1.73 10.20 3.72
CA LEU A 36 0.41 9.77 4.16
C LEU A 36 -0.29 10.80 5.05
N GLN A 37 0.43 11.84 5.47
CA GLN A 37 -0.09 12.89 6.34
C GLN A 37 -1.30 13.59 5.71
N GLU A 38 -2.26 13.95 6.57
CA GLU A 38 -3.54 14.60 6.24
C GLU A 38 -4.50 13.76 5.38
N LEU A 39 -4.05 12.61 4.87
CA LEU A 39 -4.92 11.71 4.13
C LEU A 39 -5.94 11.03 5.04
N THR A 40 -7.11 10.75 4.49
CA THR A 40 -8.12 9.93 5.14
C THR A 40 -7.80 8.45 4.90
N TYR A 41 -7.90 7.64 5.94
CA TYR A 41 -7.83 6.18 5.81
C TYR A 41 -8.97 5.48 6.52
N VAL A 42 -9.33 4.31 5.98
CA VAL A 42 -10.18 3.32 6.64
C VAL A 42 -9.29 2.31 7.34
N ASP A 43 -9.48 2.11 8.64
CA ASP A 43 -8.73 1.11 9.42
C ASP A 43 -9.56 -0.17 9.59
N LYS A 44 -9.17 -1.24 8.89
CA LYS A 44 -9.90 -2.52 8.96
C LYS A 44 -9.73 -3.24 10.30
N VAL A 45 -8.69 -2.91 11.06
CA VAL A 45 -8.50 -3.44 12.42
C VAL A 45 -9.44 -2.73 13.40
N ALA A 46 -9.71 -1.44 13.18
CA ALA A 46 -10.69 -0.66 13.94
C ALA A 46 -12.10 -0.72 13.31
N SER A 47 -12.59 -1.92 12.96
CA SER A 47 -13.94 -2.14 12.43
C SER A 47 -14.31 -1.34 11.17
N GLY A 48 -13.33 -0.87 10.39
CA GLY A 48 -13.56 -0.06 9.19
C GLY A 48 -13.86 1.41 9.47
N GLU A 49 -13.52 1.91 10.66
CA GLU A 49 -13.64 3.34 10.97
C GLU A 49 -12.70 4.20 10.12
N ARG A 50 -13.12 5.45 9.89
CA ARG A 50 -12.38 6.44 9.11
C ARG A 50 -11.63 7.41 10.02
N PHE A 51 -10.36 7.63 9.70
CA PHE A 51 -9.46 8.52 10.42
C PHE A 51 -8.72 9.45 9.46
N SER A 52 -8.20 10.56 9.98
CA SER A 52 -7.23 11.41 9.26
C SER A 52 -5.85 11.18 9.86
N GLU A 53 -4.84 10.97 9.01
CA GLU A 53 -3.47 10.72 9.45
C GLU A 53 -2.78 12.01 9.89
N ALA A 54 -2.65 12.19 11.20
CA ALA A 54 -1.99 13.37 11.75
C ALA A 54 -0.45 13.28 11.68
N LYS A 55 0.12 12.07 11.56
CA LYS A 55 1.57 11.86 11.60
C LYS A 55 2.19 12.19 10.24
N GLU A 56 3.27 12.95 10.26
CA GLU A 56 4.12 13.16 9.08
C GLU A 56 4.71 11.83 8.56
N GLN A 57 5.06 10.95 9.50
CA GLN A 57 5.65 9.64 9.23
C GLN A 57 4.91 8.55 9.99
N VAL A 58 4.32 7.60 9.25
CA VAL A 58 3.65 6.43 9.82
C VAL A 58 4.70 5.39 10.21
N THR A 59 4.56 4.85 11.42
CA THR A 59 5.39 3.75 11.96
C THR A 59 4.50 2.57 12.34
N ILE A 60 5.10 1.38 12.38
CA ILE A 60 4.39 0.13 12.68
C ILE A 60 4.83 -0.40 14.04
N SER A 61 3.89 -0.50 14.98
CA SER A 61 4.10 -1.03 16.32
C SER A 61 3.02 -2.01 16.77
N GLU A 62 2.10 -2.34 15.86
CA GLU A 62 0.91 -3.16 16.10
C GLU A 62 0.38 -3.71 14.77
N ASN A 63 -0.74 -4.46 14.82
CA ASN A 63 -1.43 -4.92 13.63
C ASN A 63 -2.05 -3.72 12.90
N VAL A 64 -1.67 -3.53 11.64
CA VAL A 64 -2.13 -2.41 10.80
C VAL A 64 -2.73 -3.00 9.52
N ASP A 65 -3.91 -2.52 9.15
CA ASP A 65 -4.59 -2.81 7.89
C ASP A 65 -5.38 -1.57 7.48
N ARG A 66 -4.70 -0.61 6.86
CA ARG A 66 -5.24 0.73 6.57
C ARG A 66 -5.32 0.96 5.08
N VAL A 67 -6.47 1.41 4.61
CA VAL A 67 -6.68 1.86 3.23
C VAL A 67 -6.70 3.38 3.23
N TYR A 68 -5.61 4.01 2.80
CA TYR A 68 -5.56 5.44 2.52
C TYR A 68 -6.27 5.70 1.19
N GLU A 69 -7.35 6.46 1.24
CA GLU A 69 -8.27 6.59 0.12
C GLU A 69 -7.96 7.83 -0.70
N LYS A 70 -8.10 7.72 -2.03
CA LYS A 70 -8.05 8.86 -2.95
C LYS A 70 -6.82 9.74 -2.73
N THR A 71 -5.65 9.14 -2.58
CA THR A 71 -4.39 9.87 -2.46
C THR A 71 -4.22 10.79 -3.69
N PRO A 72 -3.56 11.94 -3.55
CA PRO A 72 -3.38 12.86 -4.67
C PRO A 72 -2.71 12.18 -5.87
N ALA A 73 -3.03 12.65 -7.09
CA ALA A 73 -2.39 12.14 -8.30
C ALA A 73 -0.91 12.51 -8.33
N TYR A 74 -0.06 11.60 -8.85
CA TYR A 74 1.41 11.75 -8.88
C TYR A 74 2.06 11.90 -7.50
N TRP A 75 1.33 11.53 -6.45
CA TRP A 75 1.84 11.53 -5.09
C TRP A 75 2.79 10.35 -4.86
N GLU A 76 3.81 10.59 -4.03
CA GLU A 76 4.81 9.60 -3.70
C GLU A 76 4.70 9.17 -2.24
N HIS A 77 4.95 7.89 -1.99
CA HIS A 77 5.15 7.36 -0.65
C HIS A 77 6.58 6.92 -0.48
N LEU A 78 7.28 7.50 0.49
CA LEU A 78 8.66 7.12 0.80
C LEU A 78 8.66 6.12 1.94
N VAL A 79 9.15 4.91 1.67
CA VAL A 79 9.34 3.85 2.66
C VAL A 79 10.82 3.79 3.03
N THR A 80 11.13 4.03 4.30
CA THR A 80 12.51 4.06 4.80
C THR A 80 12.90 2.78 5.52
N ALA A 81 14.21 2.58 5.71
CA ALA A 81 14.79 1.41 6.38
C ALA A 81 14.43 0.07 5.70
N VAL A 82 14.38 0.07 4.37
CA VAL A 82 14.21 -1.14 3.55
C VAL A 82 15.54 -1.91 3.51
N ASN A 83 15.48 -3.21 3.21
CA ASN A 83 16.66 -4.07 3.10
C ASN A 83 17.76 -3.45 2.23
N GLY A 84 19.02 -3.68 2.60
CA GLY A 84 20.18 -3.09 1.93
C GLY A 84 20.48 -1.64 2.34
N GLY A 85 19.73 -1.06 3.28
CA GLY A 85 19.92 0.33 3.70
C GLY A 85 19.39 1.33 2.68
N TYR A 86 18.37 0.94 1.92
CA TYR A 86 17.71 1.81 0.95
C TYR A 86 16.44 2.43 1.53
N CYS A 87 16.01 3.51 0.89
CA CYS A 87 14.62 3.97 0.89
C CYS A 87 13.98 3.57 -0.44
N ILE A 88 12.67 3.37 -0.46
CA ILE A 88 11.91 3.16 -1.69
C ILE A 88 10.91 4.31 -1.85
N SER A 89 11.00 5.06 -2.94
CA SER A 89 9.88 5.89 -3.39
C SER A 89 8.92 5.01 -4.19
N LEU A 90 7.67 4.93 -3.74
CA LEU A 90 6.56 4.31 -4.42
C LEU A 90 5.71 5.41 -5.08
N GLN A 91 5.68 5.39 -6.40
CA GLN A 91 4.82 6.23 -7.22
C GLN A 91 3.71 5.37 -7.82
N LYS A 92 2.52 5.94 -7.96
CA LYS A 92 1.38 5.24 -8.56
C LYS A 92 0.57 6.11 -9.52
N HIS A 93 0.07 5.48 -10.57
CA HIS A 93 -0.78 6.11 -11.58
C HIS A 93 -2.07 5.30 -11.77
N ASN A 94 -3.20 6.01 -11.86
CA ASN A 94 -4.56 5.48 -11.98
C ASN A 94 -4.97 4.46 -10.90
N MET A 95 -4.22 4.39 -9.79
CA MET A 95 -4.48 3.55 -8.62
C MET A 95 -4.69 4.50 -7.44
N PRO A 96 -5.92 4.96 -7.14
CA PRO A 96 -6.17 6.09 -6.24
C PRO A 96 -5.87 5.80 -4.76
N ASP A 97 -5.80 4.54 -4.35
CA ASP A 97 -5.67 4.15 -2.95
C ASP A 97 -4.27 3.60 -2.64
N THR A 98 -3.89 3.70 -1.36
CA THR A 98 -2.69 3.05 -0.81
C THR A 98 -3.09 2.19 0.37
N VAL A 99 -2.76 0.91 0.35
CA VAL A 99 -2.91 0.06 1.53
C VAL A 99 -1.58 -0.02 2.28
N VAL A 100 -1.64 0.14 3.60
CA VAL A 100 -0.51 -0.15 4.50
C VAL A 100 -0.90 -1.31 5.37
N TRP A 101 -0.10 -2.37 5.33
CA TRP A 101 -0.40 -3.60 6.07
C TRP A 101 0.83 -4.22 6.75
N ASN A 102 0.62 -4.67 7.99
CA ASN A 102 1.48 -5.59 8.71
C ASN A 102 0.60 -6.39 9.68
N PRO A 103 0.66 -7.73 9.67
CA PRO A 103 -0.23 -8.58 10.48
C PRO A 103 0.07 -8.50 11.99
N TRP A 104 1.29 -8.11 12.34
CA TRP A 104 1.81 -8.23 13.70
C TRP A 104 1.72 -9.67 14.24
N ILE A 105 1.91 -9.83 15.54
CA ILE A 105 2.17 -11.11 16.20
C ILE A 105 1.02 -12.10 16.01
N GLU A 106 -0.19 -11.76 16.46
CA GLU A 106 -1.27 -12.74 16.56
C GLU A 106 -1.86 -13.14 15.19
N LYS A 107 -1.92 -12.20 14.24
CA LYS A 107 -2.38 -12.52 12.88
C LYS A 107 -1.32 -13.28 12.09
N ALA A 108 -0.02 -13.03 12.33
CA ALA A 108 1.07 -13.82 11.72
C ALA A 108 0.98 -15.29 12.14
N LYS A 109 0.90 -15.58 13.44
CA LYS A 109 0.78 -16.95 13.97
C LYS A 109 -0.46 -17.71 13.47
N ALA A 110 -1.52 -16.99 13.10
CA ALA A 110 -2.75 -17.57 12.60
C ALA A 110 -2.69 -17.94 11.10
N MET A 111 -1.71 -17.43 10.35
CA MET A 111 -1.55 -17.70 8.93
C MET A 111 -0.66 -18.93 8.74
N THR A 112 -1.22 -20.01 8.19
CA THR A 112 -0.51 -21.30 8.05
C THR A 112 0.64 -21.28 7.05
N ASP A 113 0.64 -20.31 6.13
CA ASP A 113 1.64 -20.10 5.09
C ASP A 113 2.59 -18.95 5.40
N PHE A 114 2.60 -18.45 6.65
CA PHE A 114 3.41 -17.33 7.10
C PHE A 114 4.14 -17.68 8.41
N GLY A 115 5.42 -17.38 8.51
CA GLY A 115 6.19 -17.68 9.73
C GLY A 115 5.81 -16.75 10.89
N ASP A 116 5.79 -17.29 12.12
CA ASP A 116 5.37 -16.57 13.35
C ASP A 116 6.03 -15.18 13.52
N ASP A 117 7.31 -15.06 13.16
CA ASP A 117 8.11 -13.83 13.28
C ASP A 117 8.35 -13.10 11.94
N GLU A 118 7.80 -13.59 10.83
CA GLU A 118 8.04 -13.00 9.50
C GLU A 118 7.45 -11.59 9.38
N TYR A 119 6.48 -11.24 10.24
CA TYR A 119 5.91 -9.89 10.29
C TYR A 119 6.97 -8.83 10.62
N LEU A 120 8.05 -9.19 11.33
CA LEU A 120 9.16 -8.29 11.63
C LEU A 120 9.98 -7.94 10.39
N LYS A 121 9.90 -8.76 9.33
CA LYS A 121 10.76 -8.70 8.14
C LYS A 121 10.06 -8.16 6.89
N MET A 122 8.81 -7.74 7.03
CA MET A 122 8.01 -7.22 5.93
C MET A 122 7.26 -5.94 6.30
N LEU A 123 7.03 -5.12 5.29
CA LEU A 123 6.05 -4.04 5.31
C LEU A 123 5.30 -4.03 3.98
N CYS A 124 3.98 -4.07 3.99
CA CYS A 124 3.22 -3.86 2.77
C CYS A 124 2.84 -2.39 2.63
N VAL A 125 3.20 -1.82 1.47
CA VAL A 125 2.67 -0.53 0.99
C VAL A 125 2.26 -0.75 -0.46
N GLU A 126 0.96 -0.65 -0.72
CA GLU A 126 0.34 -1.29 -1.88
C GLU A 126 -0.43 -0.25 -2.69
N ALA A 127 -0.11 -0.10 -3.97
CA ALA A 127 -0.92 0.74 -4.86
C ALA A 127 -2.20 -0.01 -5.25
N GLY A 128 -3.36 0.64 -5.15
CA GLY A 128 -4.65 0.00 -5.45
C GLY A 128 -5.78 0.93 -5.89
N TYR A 129 -6.86 0.30 -6.34
CA TYR A 129 -8.20 0.83 -6.49
C TYR A 129 -9.13 -0.13 -5.72
N VAL A 130 -9.33 0.15 -4.44
CA VAL A 130 -9.94 -0.79 -3.48
C VAL A 130 -10.98 -0.14 -2.55
N SER A 131 -10.97 1.19 -2.41
CA SER A 131 -11.93 1.92 -1.59
C SER A 131 -13.35 1.86 -2.17
N GLU A 132 -13.46 1.81 -3.50
CA GLU A 132 -14.70 1.60 -4.24
C GLU A 132 -14.44 0.79 -5.52
N PRO A 133 -15.42 0.03 -6.05
CA PRO A 133 -15.25 -0.66 -7.32
C PRO A 133 -15.15 0.31 -8.50
N PHE A 134 -14.18 0.08 -9.39
CA PHE A 134 -14.15 0.73 -10.69
C PHE A 134 -15.07 -0.04 -11.66
N THR A 135 -15.92 0.68 -12.40
CA THR A 135 -16.81 0.06 -13.41
C THR A 135 -16.24 0.29 -14.80
N LEU A 136 -15.87 -0.81 -15.46
CA LEU A 136 -15.30 -0.82 -16.81
C LEU A 136 -16.38 -1.17 -17.83
N LYS A 137 -16.64 -0.30 -18.79
CA LYS A 137 -17.68 -0.55 -19.81
C LYS A 137 -17.20 -1.58 -20.83
N ALA A 138 -18.15 -2.09 -21.62
CA ALA A 138 -17.88 -3.01 -22.71
C ALA A 138 -16.80 -2.45 -23.66
N GLY A 139 -15.77 -3.24 -23.94
CA GLY A 139 -14.65 -2.86 -24.82
C GLY A 139 -13.65 -1.84 -24.23
N GLU A 140 -13.88 -1.29 -23.03
CA GLU A 140 -12.94 -0.36 -22.40
C GLU A 140 -11.73 -1.09 -21.79
N ILE A 141 -10.67 -0.32 -21.58
CA ILE A 141 -9.43 -0.76 -20.96
C ILE A 141 -9.18 0.09 -19.71
N TYR A 142 -8.79 -0.55 -18.63
CA TYR A 142 -8.21 0.11 -17.46
C TYR A 142 -6.72 -0.24 -17.37
N GLU A 143 -5.88 0.78 -17.18
CA GLU A 143 -4.44 0.66 -17.01
C GLU A 143 -4.00 1.39 -15.74
N GLY A 144 -3.24 0.71 -14.88
CA GLY A 144 -2.65 1.27 -13.67
C GLY A 144 -1.17 0.92 -13.58
N THR A 145 -0.38 1.78 -12.94
CA THR A 145 1.07 1.61 -12.85
C THR A 145 1.56 1.83 -11.41
N GLN A 146 2.52 1.02 -10.99
CA GLN A 146 3.33 1.26 -9.80
C GLN A 146 4.81 1.32 -10.20
N VAL A 147 5.50 2.37 -9.78
CA VAL A 147 6.96 2.52 -9.96
C VAL A 147 7.61 2.50 -8.59
N LEU A 148 8.64 1.67 -8.43
CA LEU A 148 9.45 1.59 -7.22
C LEU A 148 10.85 2.07 -7.55
N ILE A 149 11.30 3.11 -6.86
CA ILE A 149 12.62 3.72 -7.06
C ILE A 149 13.43 3.51 -5.79
N ALA A 150 14.54 2.77 -5.89
CA ALA A 150 15.46 2.61 -4.78
C ALA A 150 16.36 3.84 -4.66
N LEU A 151 16.32 4.46 -3.49
CA LEU A 151 17.07 5.66 -3.14
C LEU A 151 18.08 5.33 -2.03
N PRO A 152 19.25 5.98 -2.00
CA PRO A 152 20.16 5.89 -0.86
C PRO A 152 19.49 6.35 0.44
N ALA A 153 19.88 5.80 1.59
CA ALA A 153 19.32 6.21 2.89
C ALA A 153 19.51 7.71 3.23
N SER A 154 20.44 8.41 2.56
CA SER A 154 20.62 9.86 2.73
C SER A 154 19.44 10.68 2.21
N ASP A 155 18.61 10.12 1.32
CA ASP A 155 17.45 10.78 0.71
C ASP A 155 16.15 10.43 1.45
N SER A 156 16.18 10.54 2.79
CA SER A 156 15.06 10.14 3.66
C SER A 156 13.96 11.21 3.82
N SER A 157 14.02 12.31 3.07
CA SER A 157 13.05 13.41 3.13
C SER A 157 12.33 13.55 1.80
N LEU A 158 10.99 13.51 1.84
CA LEU A 158 10.12 14.05 0.79
C LEU A 158 9.86 15.54 1.07
#